data_AF-A0A258QMT8-F1
#
_entry.id   AF-A0A258QMT8-F1
#
_cell.length_a   1.000
_cell.length_b   1.000
_cell.length_c   1.000
_cell.angle_alpha   90.00
_cell.angle_beta   90.00
_cell.angle_gamma   90.00
#
_symmetry.space_group_name_H-M   'P 1'
#
loop_
_entity.id
_entity.type
_entity.pdbx_description
1 polymer ?
#
loop_
_entity_poly.entity_id
_entity_poly.type
_entity_poly.pdbx_seq_one_letter_code
_entity_poly.pdbx_strand_id
1 'polypeptide(L)'
;QHTGFIAMNPQNHLQSHWDYFQNLVRGDEQDAEAHIRFYDEYNAVLDMDAKFYLDTIKTVFQDYALPNGTWEVSGELVKPQDIQKTALLTVEGELDDISGSGQTRSAHALCAGIPKANKDHYEVAGAGHYGIFSGRRWREKVYPKIKSFIREHQAAPKRARAKPPKLASKKAA
;
A
#
# COMPACT_ATOMS: atom_id res chain seq x y z
N GLN A 1 -4.44 -21.98 -17.26
CA GLN A 1 -3.84 -21.36 -16.06
C GLN A 1 -4.79 -21.39 -14.85
N HIS A 2 -6.10 -21.17 -15.02
CA HIS A 2 -7.11 -21.26 -13.94
C HIS A 2 -7.16 -22.61 -13.19
N THR A 3 -7.10 -23.73 -13.91
CA THR A 3 -7.16 -25.08 -13.33
C THR A 3 -5.90 -25.46 -12.55
N GLY A 4 -4.73 -24.88 -12.89
CA GLY A 4 -3.47 -25.16 -12.21
C GLY A 4 -3.37 -24.51 -10.83
N PHE A 5 -3.97 -23.33 -10.66
CA PHE A 5 -4.05 -22.62 -9.38
C PHE A 5 -5.04 -23.29 -8.41
N ILE A 6 -6.20 -23.73 -8.91
CA ILE A 6 -7.18 -24.51 -8.12
C ILE A 6 -6.60 -25.88 -7.69
N ALA A 7 -5.73 -26.49 -8.51
CA ALA A 7 -5.21 -27.83 -8.26
C ALA A 7 -4.08 -27.91 -7.21
N MET A 8 -3.40 -26.80 -6.88
CA MET A 8 -2.25 -26.86 -5.97
C MET A 8 -2.63 -26.87 -4.47
N ASN A 9 -3.86 -26.48 -4.10
CA ASN A 9 -4.42 -26.66 -2.75
C ASN A 9 -5.91 -26.24 -2.67
N PRO A 10 -6.85 -27.01 -3.25
CA PRO A 10 -8.26 -26.61 -3.37
C PRO A 10 -8.95 -26.38 -2.01
N GLN A 11 -8.56 -27.13 -0.97
CA GLN A 11 -9.09 -26.97 0.40
C GLN A 11 -8.72 -25.61 1.02
N ASN A 12 -7.46 -25.16 0.85
CA ASN A 12 -6.99 -23.91 1.45
C ASN A 12 -7.56 -22.69 0.73
N HIS A 13 -7.77 -22.78 -0.59
CA HIS A 13 -8.46 -21.74 -1.33
C HIS A 13 -9.92 -21.63 -0.89
N LEU A 14 -10.68 -22.74 -0.84
CA LEU A 14 -12.08 -22.69 -0.42
C LEU A 14 -12.26 -22.21 1.03
N GLN A 15 -11.32 -22.55 1.92
CA GLN A 15 -11.32 -22.09 3.32
C GLN A 15 -11.01 -20.59 3.44
N SER A 16 -9.97 -20.09 2.76
CA SER A 16 -9.69 -18.65 2.68
C SER A 16 -10.81 -17.87 1.99
N HIS A 17 -11.51 -18.46 1.02
CA HIS A 17 -12.73 -17.91 0.42
C HIS A 17 -13.90 -17.82 1.42
N TRP A 18 -14.06 -18.80 2.31
CA TRP A 18 -15.10 -18.82 3.35
C TRP A 18 -14.79 -17.88 4.52
N ASP A 19 -13.53 -17.83 4.94
CA ASP A 19 -13.06 -16.95 6.01
C ASP A 19 -13.12 -15.48 5.55
N TYR A 20 -12.87 -15.20 4.26
CA TYR A 20 -13.14 -13.91 3.62
C TYR A 20 -14.62 -13.52 3.65
N PHE A 21 -15.54 -14.45 3.30
CA PHE A 21 -16.99 -14.22 3.37
C PHE A 21 -17.44 -13.91 4.80
N GLN A 22 -16.95 -14.68 5.78
CA GLN A 22 -17.22 -14.45 7.20
C GLN A 22 -16.71 -13.07 7.65
N ASN A 23 -15.51 -12.65 7.22
CA ASN A 23 -14.93 -11.36 7.59
C ASN A 23 -15.64 -10.16 6.94
N LEU A 24 -16.17 -10.31 5.73
CA LEU A 24 -16.98 -9.30 5.06
C LEU A 24 -18.35 -9.14 5.75
N VAL A 25 -19.05 -10.26 5.98
CA VAL A 25 -20.40 -10.28 6.60
C VAL A 25 -20.36 -9.83 8.06
N ARG A 26 -19.30 -10.15 8.82
CA ARG A 26 -19.14 -9.73 10.22
C ARG A 26 -18.85 -8.23 10.38
N GLY A 27 -18.59 -7.47 9.31
CA GLY A 27 -18.16 -6.07 9.40
C GLY A 27 -18.79 -5.08 8.42
N ASP A 28 -19.52 -5.54 7.41
CA ASP A 28 -20.18 -4.71 6.41
C ASP A 28 -21.56 -5.32 6.10
N GLU A 29 -22.63 -4.69 6.59
CA GLU A 29 -24.01 -4.94 6.15
C GLU A 29 -24.17 -4.43 4.70
N GLN A 30 -23.50 -5.06 3.73
CA GLN A 30 -23.61 -4.69 2.33
C GLN A 30 -24.48 -5.68 1.55
N ASP A 31 -25.27 -5.09 0.66
CA ASP A 31 -26.31 -5.70 -0.15
C ASP A 31 -25.76 -6.79 -1.09
N ALA A 32 -26.56 -7.81 -1.41
CA ALA A 32 -26.16 -8.97 -2.24
C ALA A 32 -25.49 -8.58 -3.58
N GLU A 33 -25.84 -7.42 -4.14
CA GLU A 33 -25.21 -6.89 -5.36
C GLU A 33 -23.77 -6.41 -5.16
N ALA A 34 -23.44 -5.86 -3.99
CA ALA A 34 -22.06 -5.48 -3.68
C ALA A 34 -21.17 -6.73 -3.61
N HIS A 35 -21.73 -7.85 -3.15
CA HIS A 35 -21.05 -9.14 -3.17
C HIS A 35 -20.76 -9.61 -4.60
N ILE A 36 -21.75 -9.61 -5.50
CA ILE A 36 -21.56 -10.04 -6.90
C ILE A 36 -20.48 -9.20 -7.59
N ARG A 37 -20.55 -7.87 -7.46
CA ARG A 37 -19.55 -6.96 -8.03
C ARG A 37 -18.13 -7.21 -7.49
N PHE A 38 -18.01 -7.49 -6.20
CA PHE A 38 -16.71 -7.84 -5.63
C PHE A 38 -16.16 -9.14 -6.21
N TYR A 39 -17.00 -10.16 -6.41
CA TYR A 39 -16.55 -11.42 -7.01
C TYR A 39 -16.14 -11.28 -8.48
N ASP A 40 -16.82 -10.43 -9.23
CA ASP A 40 -16.41 -10.10 -10.61
C ASP A 40 -15.04 -9.42 -10.61
N GLU A 41 -14.78 -8.49 -9.69
CA GLU A 41 -13.48 -7.83 -9.53
C GLU A 41 -12.39 -8.80 -9.05
N TYR A 42 -12.70 -9.67 -8.08
CA TYR A 42 -11.75 -10.65 -7.55
C TYR A 42 -11.33 -11.68 -8.63
N ASN A 43 -12.29 -12.09 -9.46
CA ASN A 43 -12.04 -13.04 -10.56
C ASN A 43 -11.53 -12.35 -11.84
N ALA A 44 -11.31 -11.03 -11.82
CA ALA A 44 -10.63 -10.32 -12.89
C ALA A 44 -9.13 -10.63 -12.85
N VAL A 45 -8.78 -11.84 -13.27
CA VAL A 45 -7.39 -12.32 -13.27
C VAL A 45 -6.64 -11.72 -14.46
N LEU A 46 -5.40 -11.31 -14.22
CA LEU A 46 -4.45 -10.90 -15.26
C LEU A 46 -3.43 -12.01 -15.48
N ASP A 47 -3.20 -12.39 -16.74
CA ASP A 47 -2.09 -13.27 -17.08
C ASP A 47 -0.76 -12.54 -16.88
N MET A 48 0.16 -13.16 -16.15
CA MET A 48 1.50 -12.64 -15.90
C MET A 48 2.54 -13.52 -16.59
N ASP A 49 3.64 -12.90 -17.02
CA ASP A 49 4.77 -13.64 -17.58
C ASP A 49 5.37 -14.61 -16.55
N ALA A 50 5.68 -15.83 -17.00
CA ALA A 50 6.16 -16.89 -16.12
C ALA A 50 7.48 -16.53 -15.43
N LYS A 51 8.39 -15.81 -16.13
CA LYS A 51 9.65 -15.37 -15.54
C LYS A 51 9.39 -14.39 -14.41
N PHE A 52 8.53 -13.40 -14.62
CA PHE A 52 8.16 -12.44 -13.59
C PHE A 52 7.57 -13.12 -12.34
N TYR A 53 6.67 -14.08 -12.53
CA TYR A 53 6.06 -14.83 -11.43
C TYR A 53 7.08 -15.67 -10.65
N LEU A 54 7.92 -16.44 -11.34
CA LEU A 54 8.92 -17.30 -10.70
C LEU A 54 10.03 -16.48 -10.02
N ASP A 55 10.47 -15.39 -10.65
CA ASP A 55 11.46 -14.48 -10.06
C ASP A 55 10.90 -13.83 -8.78
N THR A 56 9.61 -13.49 -8.74
CA THR A 56 8.94 -12.96 -7.54
C THR A 56 8.91 -13.99 -6.42
N ILE A 57 8.49 -15.23 -6.70
CA ILE A 57 8.47 -16.32 -5.70
C ILE A 57 9.87 -16.51 -5.12
N LYS A 58 10.88 -16.65 -5.99
CA LYS A 58 12.26 -16.87 -5.56
C LYS A 58 12.78 -15.68 -4.73
N THR A 59 12.69 -14.47 -5.26
CA THR A 59 13.33 -13.28 -4.66
C THR A 59 12.65 -12.85 -3.36
N VAL A 60 11.32 -12.81 -3.35
CA VAL A 60 10.54 -12.24 -2.24
C VAL A 60 10.22 -13.30 -1.18
N PHE A 61 9.74 -14.47 -1.59
CA PHE A 61 9.18 -15.47 -0.67
C PHE A 61 10.15 -16.58 -0.26
N GLN A 62 11.20 -16.85 -1.05
CA GLN A 62 12.20 -17.87 -0.70
C GLN A 62 13.51 -17.25 -0.19
N ASP A 63 14.09 -16.33 -0.95
CA ASP A 63 15.40 -15.76 -0.65
C ASP A 63 15.31 -14.59 0.35
N TYR A 64 14.13 -13.97 0.48
CA TYR A 64 13.91 -12.75 1.26
C TYR A 64 14.98 -11.68 0.94
N ALA A 65 15.26 -11.48 -0.35
CA ALA A 65 16.45 -10.78 -0.78
C ALA A 65 16.49 -9.30 -0.34
N LEU A 66 15.32 -8.64 -0.26
CA LEU A 66 15.21 -7.25 0.20
C LEU A 66 15.59 -7.08 1.68
N PRO A 67 14.94 -7.75 2.65
CA PRO A 67 15.32 -7.62 4.06
C PRO A 67 16.72 -8.17 4.38
N ASN A 68 17.21 -9.14 3.60
CA ASN A 68 18.57 -9.66 3.74
C ASN A 68 19.65 -8.75 3.11
N GLY A 69 19.26 -7.72 2.36
CA GLY A 69 20.19 -6.80 1.71
C GLY A 69 21.02 -7.46 0.61
N THR A 70 20.47 -8.48 -0.04
CA THR A 70 21.13 -9.25 -1.13
C THR A 70 20.47 -9.03 -2.49
N TRP A 71 19.37 -8.27 -2.55
CA TRP A 71 18.67 -8.03 -3.80
C TRP A 71 19.42 -7.04 -4.69
N GLU A 72 19.85 -7.50 -5.87
CA GLU A 72 20.42 -6.67 -6.93
C GLU A 72 19.46 -6.53 -8.12
N VAL A 73 19.39 -5.32 -8.67
CA VAL A 73 18.64 -5.01 -9.89
C VAL A 73 19.57 -4.28 -10.85
N SER A 74 19.79 -4.84 -12.04
CA SER A 74 20.69 -4.27 -13.06
C SER A 74 22.12 -4.01 -12.56
N GLY A 75 22.62 -4.85 -11.65
CA GLY A 75 23.96 -4.74 -11.05
C GLY A 75 24.05 -3.75 -9.87
N GLU A 76 22.93 -3.15 -9.46
CA GLU A 76 22.87 -2.24 -8.32
C GLU A 76 22.13 -2.88 -7.15
N LEU A 77 22.70 -2.77 -5.95
CA LEU A 77 22.08 -3.30 -4.74
C LEU A 77 20.88 -2.42 -4.32
N VAL A 78 19.74 -3.05 -4.06
CA VAL A 78 18.54 -2.37 -3.56
C VAL A 78 18.75 -1.98 -2.09
N LYS A 79 18.77 -0.67 -1.82
CA LYS A 79 19.07 -0.09 -0.50
C LYS A 79 17.94 0.85 -0.01
N PRO A 80 16.90 0.34 0.67
CA PRO A 80 15.80 1.16 1.18
C PRO A 80 16.25 2.29 2.13
N GLN A 81 17.39 2.11 2.82
CA GLN A 81 17.98 3.11 3.70
C GLN A 81 18.40 4.40 2.97
N ASP A 82 18.61 4.36 1.66
CA ASP A 82 19.00 5.52 0.87
C ASP A 82 17.81 6.43 0.54
N ILE A 83 16.58 6.01 0.85
CA ILE A 83 15.37 6.83 0.72
C ILE A 83 15.34 7.89 1.82
N GLN A 84 15.44 9.17 1.45
CA GLN A 84 15.55 10.28 2.40
C GLN A 84 14.50 11.38 2.20
N LYS A 85 14.02 11.56 0.97
CA LYS A 85 13.24 12.76 0.57
C LYS A 85 11.76 12.43 0.36
N THR A 86 11.15 11.79 1.35
CA THR A 86 9.71 11.49 1.34
C THR A 86 9.21 11.25 2.77
N ALA A 87 7.91 11.05 2.92
CA ALA A 87 7.27 10.52 4.11
C ALA A 87 6.78 9.08 3.85
N LEU A 88 6.71 8.26 4.89
CA LEU A 88 6.30 6.85 4.82
C LEU A 88 5.12 6.60 5.75
N LEU A 89 3.98 6.21 5.16
CA LEU A 89 2.84 5.68 5.87
C LEU A 89 2.72 4.19 5.55
N THR A 90 2.61 3.35 6.57
CA THR A 90 2.22 1.94 6.39
C THR A 90 0.82 1.72 6.96
N VAL A 91 0.00 0.94 6.26
CA VAL A 91 -1.37 0.61 6.65
C VAL A 91 -1.50 -0.90 6.72
N GLU A 92 -2.04 -1.41 7.81
CA GLU A 92 -2.30 -2.84 8.03
C GLU A 92 -3.74 -3.05 8.50
N GLY A 93 -4.33 -4.21 8.20
CA GLY A 93 -5.59 -4.64 8.80
C GLY A 93 -5.32 -5.48 10.04
N GLU A 94 -6.03 -5.23 11.15
CA GLU A 94 -5.90 -6.02 12.39
C GLU A 94 -6.21 -7.51 12.16
N LEU A 95 -7.13 -7.80 11.24
CA LEU A 95 -7.60 -9.16 10.91
C LEU A 95 -7.10 -9.63 9.53
N ASP A 96 -6.03 -9.03 9.00
CA ASP A 96 -5.42 -9.43 7.73
C ASP A 96 -4.63 -10.74 7.90
N ASP A 97 -5.06 -11.78 7.20
CA ASP A 97 -4.47 -13.12 7.20
C ASP A 97 -3.55 -13.38 5.99
N ILE A 98 -3.49 -12.45 5.03
CA ILE A 98 -2.64 -12.52 3.84
C ILE A 98 -1.32 -11.80 4.10
N SER A 99 -1.40 -10.55 4.56
CA SER A 99 -0.27 -9.72 4.98
C SER A 99 -0.46 -9.34 6.45
N GLY A 100 -0.14 -10.28 7.32
CA GLY A 100 -0.35 -10.14 8.76
C GLY A 100 0.34 -8.93 9.38
N SER A 101 -0.20 -8.48 10.53
CA SER A 101 0.31 -7.33 11.28
C SER A 101 1.82 -7.43 11.52
N GLY A 102 2.51 -6.30 11.31
CA GLY A 102 3.95 -6.15 11.43
C GLY A 102 4.73 -6.32 10.12
N GLN A 103 4.21 -7.03 9.11
CA GLN A 103 4.94 -7.24 7.86
C GLN A 103 5.12 -5.92 7.08
N THR A 104 4.06 -5.16 6.89
CA THR A 104 4.11 -3.85 6.22
C THR A 104 4.83 -2.84 7.11
N ARG A 105 4.62 -2.88 8.43
CA ARG A 105 5.31 -2.03 9.42
C ARG A 105 6.83 -2.17 9.35
N SER A 106 7.35 -3.35 9.00
CA SER A 106 8.80 -3.59 8.88
C SER A 106 9.50 -2.68 7.87
N ALA A 107 8.78 -2.12 6.89
CA ALA A 107 9.31 -1.10 5.98
C ALA A 107 9.89 0.13 6.71
N HIS A 108 9.42 0.44 7.92
CA HIS A 108 9.94 1.55 8.72
C HIS A 108 11.39 1.34 9.15
N ALA A 109 11.77 0.10 9.45
CA ALA A 109 13.13 -0.27 9.81
C ALA A 109 14.05 -0.27 8.57
N LEU A 110 13.56 -0.81 7.44
CA LEU A 110 14.30 -0.85 6.18
C LEU A 110 14.58 0.57 5.65
N CYS A 111 13.57 1.45 5.66
CA CYS A 111 13.68 2.82 5.18
C CYS A 111 14.32 3.75 6.24
N ALA A 112 15.47 3.37 6.80
CA ALA A 112 16.13 4.07 7.91
C ALA A 112 16.47 5.54 7.62
N GLY A 113 16.70 5.90 6.35
CA GLY A 113 16.98 7.27 5.91
C GLY A 113 15.82 8.25 6.03
N ILE A 114 14.58 7.77 6.17
CA ILE A 114 13.41 8.64 6.38
C ILE A 114 13.35 9.01 7.88
N PRO A 115 13.28 10.32 8.24
CA PRO A 115 13.16 10.76 9.63
C PRO A 115 11.94 10.16 10.33
N LYS A 116 12.05 9.83 11.62
CA LYS A 116 10.93 9.28 12.42
C LYS A 116 9.69 10.18 12.41
N ALA A 117 9.88 11.50 12.38
CA ALA A 117 8.77 12.46 12.30
C ALA A 117 8.01 12.44 10.96
N ASN A 118 8.58 11.82 9.92
CA ASN A 118 7.97 11.64 8.60
C ASN A 118 7.50 10.19 8.37
N LYS A 119 7.42 9.42 9.45
CA LYS A 119 6.99 8.03 9.44
C LYS A 119 5.73 7.90 10.27
N ASP A 120 4.75 7.21 9.74
CA ASP A 120 3.54 6.87 10.48
C ASP A 120 3.07 5.45 10.14
N HIS A 121 2.37 4.83 11.06
CA HIS A 121 1.82 3.50 10.91
C HIS A 121 0.38 3.49 11.41
N TYR A 122 -0.52 2.92 10.60
CA TYR A 122 -1.92 2.81 10.94
C TYR A 122 -2.42 1.38 10.81
N GLU A 123 -2.72 0.76 11.94
CA GLU A 123 -3.41 -0.53 12.00
C GLU A 123 -4.92 -0.29 12.12
N VAL A 124 -5.68 -0.86 11.19
CA VAL A 124 -7.11 -0.59 11.03
C VAL A 124 -7.88 -1.66 11.78
N ALA A 125 -8.40 -1.28 12.96
CA ALA A 125 -9.17 -2.17 13.82
C ALA A 125 -10.33 -2.85 13.08
N GLY A 126 -10.41 -4.17 13.21
CA GLY A 126 -11.39 -5.04 12.59
C GLY A 126 -11.28 -5.18 11.07
N ALA A 127 -10.33 -4.53 10.39
CA ALA A 127 -10.18 -4.71 8.95
C ALA A 127 -9.41 -5.99 8.64
N GLY A 128 -9.95 -6.83 7.74
CA GLY A 128 -9.16 -7.84 7.03
C GLY A 128 -8.48 -7.26 5.79
N HIS A 129 -7.81 -8.10 5.00
CA HIS A 129 -6.98 -7.71 3.86
C HIS A 129 -7.67 -6.74 2.88
N TYR A 130 -8.88 -7.06 2.42
CA TYR A 130 -9.59 -6.20 1.48
C TYR A 130 -10.26 -4.98 2.13
N GLY A 131 -10.53 -5.05 3.44
CA GLY A 131 -11.15 -3.96 4.19
C GLY A 131 -10.26 -2.71 4.28
N ILE A 132 -8.96 -2.84 4.01
CA ILE A 132 -8.02 -1.72 3.90
C ILE A 132 -7.90 -1.15 2.49
N PHE A 133 -8.65 -1.67 1.51
CA PHE A 133 -8.69 -1.17 0.12
C PHE A 133 -10.10 -0.80 -0.36
N SER A 134 -11.15 -1.41 0.21
CA SER A 134 -12.54 -1.19 -0.18
C SER A 134 -13.51 -1.25 1.01
N GLY A 135 -14.81 -1.06 0.73
CA GLY A 135 -15.87 -1.14 1.75
C GLY A 135 -15.90 0.05 2.72
N ARG A 136 -16.61 -0.13 3.84
CA ARG A 136 -16.86 0.94 4.81
C ARG A 136 -15.59 1.35 5.55
N ARG A 137 -14.78 0.39 5.96
CA ARG A 137 -13.51 0.64 6.67
C ARG A 137 -12.54 1.46 5.82
N TRP A 138 -12.42 1.18 4.53
CA TRP A 138 -11.67 2.05 3.61
C TRP A 138 -12.19 3.49 3.61
N ARG A 139 -13.49 3.68 3.34
CA ARG A 139 -14.09 5.01 3.18
C ARG A 139 -14.04 5.85 4.47
N GLU A 140 -14.28 5.23 5.61
CA GLU A 140 -14.41 5.92 6.89
C GLU A 140 -13.10 6.01 7.70
N LYS A 141 -12.14 5.11 7.46
CA LYS A 141 -10.91 5.00 8.28
C LYS A 141 -9.64 5.21 7.46
N VAL A 142 -9.41 4.37 6.46
CA VAL A 142 -8.13 4.33 5.74
C VAL A 142 -7.94 5.52 4.82
N TYR A 143 -8.92 5.78 3.94
CA TYR A 143 -8.84 6.87 2.99
C TYR A 143 -8.68 8.25 3.68
N PRO A 144 -9.44 8.59 4.74
CA PRO A 144 -9.21 9.82 5.50
C PRO A 144 -7.80 9.92 6.10
N LYS A 145 -7.24 8.81 6.63
CA LYS A 145 -5.88 8.77 7.17
C LYS A 145 -4.83 9.05 6.09
N ILE A 146 -4.91 8.37 4.94
CA ILE A 146 -4.02 8.60 3.80
C ILE A 146 -4.10 10.05 3.33
N LYS A 147 -5.33 10.57 3.17
CA LYS A 147 -5.56 11.96 2.74
C LYS A 147 -4.95 12.96 3.73
N SER A 148 -5.09 12.74 5.03
CA SER A 148 -4.50 13.62 6.06
C SER A 148 -2.99 13.58 5.99
N PHE A 149 -2.40 12.38 5.96
CA PHE A 149 -0.95 12.18 5.88
C PHE A 149 -0.34 12.87 4.66
N ILE A 150 -0.96 12.73 3.48
CA ILE A 150 -0.51 13.41 2.26
C ILE A 150 -0.54 14.94 2.47
N ARG A 151 -1.61 15.49 3.05
CA ARG A 151 -1.72 16.93 3.28
C ARG A 151 -0.71 17.46 4.30
N GLU A 152 -0.41 16.69 5.34
CA GLU A 152 0.58 17.02 6.37
C GLU A 152 2.01 17.08 5.80
N HIS A 153 2.32 16.21 4.83
CA HIS A 153 3.66 16.11 4.22
C HIS A 153 3.79 16.79 2.85
N GLN A 154 2.72 17.37 2.31
CA GLN A 154 2.82 18.25 1.15
C GLN A 154 3.49 19.57 1.56
N ALA A 155 4.61 19.89 0.91
CA ALA A 155 5.23 21.20 1.07
C ALA A 155 4.22 22.28 0.69
N ALA A 156 3.95 23.24 1.59
CA ALA A 156 3.16 24.40 1.25
C ALA A 156 3.77 25.07 -0.01
N PRO A 157 2.99 25.38 -1.05
CA PRO A 157 3.53 26.08 -2.20
C PRO A 157 4.17 27.36 -1.68
N LYS A 158 5.48 27.53 -1.91
CA LYS A 158 6.15 28.80 -1.64
C LYS A 158 5.42 29.85 -2.46
N ARG A 159 4.50 30.60 -1.85
CA ARG A 159 3.96 31.83 -2.46
C ARG A 159 5.19 32.70 -2.74
N ALA A 160 5.57 32.78 -4.01
CA ALA A 160 6.55 33.75 -4.44
C ALA A 160 6.02 35.12 -3.98
N ARG A 161 6.71 35.77 -3.04
CA ARG A 161 6.44 37.17 -2.72
C ARG A 161 6.61 37.93 -4.04
N ALA A 162 5.50 38.41 -4.59
CA ALA A 162 5.55 39.30 -5.75
C ALA A 162 6.46 40.48 -5.38
N LYS A 163 7.52 40.68 -6.17
CA LYS A 163 8.35 41.89 -6.04
C LYS A 163 7.41 43.08 -6.29
N PRO A 164 7.35 44.07 -5.38
CA PRO A 164 6.59 45.28 -5.65
C PRO A 164 7.14 45.95 -6.93
N PRO A 165 6.26 46.48 -7.80
CA PRO A 165 6.69 47.11 -9.03
C PRO A 165 7.61 48.30 -8.70
N LYS A 166 8.74 48.41 -9.41
CA LYS A 166 9.61 49.58 -9.33
C LYS A 166 8.84 50.78 -9.87
N LEU A 167 8.50 51.76 -9.01
CA LEU A 167 8.02 53.06 -9.49
C LEU A 167 9.14 53.72 -10.30
N ALA A 168 8.86 54.01 -11.57
CA ALA A 168 9.74 54.80 -12.41
C ALA A 168 9.82 56.22 -11.84
N SER A 169 11.03 56.66 -11.49
CA SER A 169 11.30 58.05 -11.14
C SER A 169 11.03 58.93 -12.36
N LYS A 170 10.04 59.83 -12.28
CA LYS A 170 9.87 60.91 -13.26
C LYS A 170 11.15 61.75 -13.26
N LYS A 171 11.84 61.84 -14.40
CA LYS A 171 12.88 62.84 -14.60
C LYS A 171 12.20 64.22 -14.64
N ALA A 172 12.60 65.10 -13.74
CA ALA A 172 12.29 66.52 -13.81
C ALA A 172 13.07 67.15 -14.98
N ALA A 173 12.42 68.11 -15.66
CA ALA A 173 12.99 68.92 -16.73
C ALA A 173 14.04 69.90 -16.20
#